data_AF-A0A7J8F6A6-F1
#
_entry.id   AF-A0A7J8F6A6-F1
#
_cell.length_a   1.000
_cell.length_b   1.000
_cell.length_c   1.000
_cell.angle_alpha   90.00
_cell.angle_beta   90.00
_cell.angle_gamma   90.00
#
_symmetry.space_group_name_H-M   'P 1'
#
loop_
_entity.id
_entity.type
_entity.pdbx_description
1 polymer ?
#
loop_
_entity_poly.entity_id
_entity_poly.type
_entity_poly.pdbx_seq_one_letter_code
_entity_poly.pdbx_strand_id
1 'polypeptide(L)'
;MAVEPLAQIIRVILQSVPDMANIIGLILFFMLVFSVFGVTLFGAFVPMHFQNMQVTLYTLFICITQDGWVDIYDNFKLETRDYAMEIGGALYFATFITIGAFIGINLLVVVVTTNLEQMMKAREQGQQNQINFNETVNVEEYRNKDLPLVHCMVARSEMSGAPQEPLTTGPLSNLSEKACDNFCLVLEAIQENLMQYKEIRDELNTIVEEVHSIRFNQEQEMDLLHRHLSKTVPMESHSTMDIRELTSQQDLITALINREKVQESYTTIPPKKLKSSR
;
A
#
# COMPACT_ATOMS: atom_id res chain seq x y z
N MET A 1 26.68 -7.76 -19.74
CA MET A 1 25.95 -6.72 -18.97
C MET A 1 24.42 -6.92 -18.94
N ALA A 2 23.84 -7.99 -19.48
CA ALA A 2 22.38 -8.26 -19.38
C ALA A 2 21.99 -9.22 -18.23
N VAL A 3 22.97 -9.74 -17.49
CA VAL A 3 22.75 -10.78 -16.46
C VAL A 3 22.37 -10.18 -15.11
N GLU A 4 22.79 -8.94 -14.82
CA GLU A 4 22.55 -8.27 -13.54
C GLU A 4 21.06 -8.01 -13.26
N PRO A 5 20.24 -7.51 -14.23
CA PRO A 5 18.81 -7.29 -13.99
C PRO A 5 18.06 -8.61 -13.76
N LEU A 6 18.38 -9.66 -14.51
CA LEU A 6 17.76 -10.98 -14.36
C LEU A 6 18.13 -11.62 -13.01
N ALA A 7 19.41 -11.55 -12.62
CA ALA A 7 19.89 -12.05 -11.34
C ALA A 7 19.21 -11.32 -10.16
N GLN A 8 18.97 -10.02 -10.30
CA GLN A 8 18.26 -9.23 -9.30
C GLN A 8 16.80 -9.67 -9.17
N ILE A 9 16.08 -9.88 -10.29
CA ILE A 9 14.70 -10.37 -10.27
C ILE A 9 14.61 -11.78 -9.66
N ILE A 10 15.50 -12.69 -10.07
CA ILE A 10 15.53 -14.06 -9.53
C ILE A 10 15.79 -14.04 -8.02
N ARG A 11 16.68 -13.16 -7.55
CA ARG A 11 16.98 -13.02 -6.11
C ARG A 11 15.76 -12.54 -5.33
N VAL A 12 14.99 -11.61 -5.88
CA VAL A 12 13.73 -11.13 -5.27
C VAL A 12 12.69 -12.25 -5.20
N ILE A 13 12.55 -13.03 -6.27
CA ILE A 13 11.63 -14.19 -6.30
C ILE A 13 12.06 -15.22 -5.24
N LEU A 14 13.34 -15.61 -5.21
CA LEU A 14 13.87 -16.58 -4.25
C LEU A 14 13.76 -16.10 -2.81
N GLN A 15 13.90 -14.80 -2.55
CA GLN A 15 13.74 -14.22 -1.22
C GLN A 15 12.28 -14.19 -0.75
N SER A 16 11.32 -14.25 -1.68
CA SER A 16 9.88 -14.29 -1.36
C SER A 16 9.37 -15.72 -1.08
N VAL A 17 10.11 -16.76 -1.49
CA VAL A 17 9.72 -18.17 -1.28
C VAL A 17 9.67 -18.57 0.21
N PRO A 18 10.65 -18.22 1.06
CA PRO A 18 10.62 -18.54 2.49
C PRO A 18 9.38 -17.98 3.20
N ASP A 19 8.99 -16.75 2.84
CA ASP A 19 7.83 -16.07 3.43
C ASP A 19 6.52 -16.79 3.11
N MET A 20 6.45 -17.47 1.95
CA MET A 20 5.30 -18.27 1.51
C MET A 20 5.36 -19.74 1.92
N ALA A 21 6.49 -20.22 2.44
CA ALA A 21 6.75 -21.65 2.63
C ALA A 21 5.69 -22.36 3.50
N ASN A 22 5.20 -21.67 4.54
CA ASN A 22 4.17 -22.23 5.44
C ASN A 22 2.85 -22.53 4.70
N ILE A 23 2.42 -21.63 3.80
CA ILE A 23 1.17 -21.81 3.05
C ILE A 23 1.37 -22.82 1.91
N ILE A 24 2.53 -22.79 1.25
CA ILE A 24 2.88 -23.79 0.23
C ILE A 24 2.90 -25.20 0.86
N GLY A 25 3.47 -25.34 2.06
CA GLY A 25 3.45 -26.60 2.81
C GLY A 25 2.03 -27.04 3.17
N LEU A 26 1.16 -26.11 3.56
CA LEU A 26 -0.25 -26.39 3.82
C LEU A 26 -0.99 -26.86 2.56
N ILE A 27 -0.79 -26.19 1.42
CA ILE A 27 -1.36 -26.57 0.12
C ILE A 27 -0.89 -27.97 -0.27
N LEU A 28 0.41 -28.25 -0.13
CA LEU A 28 0.97 -29.56 -0.43
C LEU A 28 0.40 -30.65 0.47
N PHE A 29 0.30 -30.41 1.79
CA PHE A 29 -0.34 -31.35 2.71
C PHE A 29 -1.80 -31.62 2.37
N PHE A 30 -2.57 -30.58 2.07
CA PHE A 30 -3.95 -30.68 1.62
C PHE A 30 -4.08 -31.53 0.33
N MET A 31 -3.21 -31.29 -0.65
CA MET A 31 -3.15 -32.09 -1.87
C MET A 31 -2.77 -33.55 -1.61
N LEU A 32 -1.86 -33.84 -0.67
CA LEU A 32 -1.49 -35.21 -0.31
C LEU A 32 -2.68 -35.99 0.25
N VAL A 33 -3.46 -35.36 1.14
CA VAL A 33 -4.67 -35.97 1.72
C VAL A 33 -5.69 -36.29 0.63
N PHE A 34 -5.99 -35.32 -0.23
CA PHE A 34 -6.90 -35.53 -1.36
C PHE A 34 -6.35 -36.56 -2.36
N SER A 35 -5.03 -36.60 -2.59
CA SER A 35 -4.43 -37.58 -3.49
C SER A 35 -4.69 -39.02 -3.03
N VAL A 36 -4.57 -39.29 -1.73
CA VAL A 36 -4.92 -40.61 -1.17
C VAL A 36 -6.40 -40.93 -1.37
N PHE A 37 -7.30 -39.96 -1.14
CA PHE A 37 -8.73 -40.15 -1.41
C PHE A 37 -9.02 -40.38 -2.89
N GLY A 38 -8.39 -39.63 -3.79
CA GLY A 38 -8.57 -39.76 -5.23
C GLY A 38 -8.15 -41.14 -5.74
N VAL A 39 -6.97 -41.64 -5.34
CA VAL A 39 -6.49 -42.97 -5.72
C VAL A 39 -7.42 -44.06 -5.18
N THR A 40 -7.88 -43.93 -3.93
CA THR A 40 -8.73 -44.95 -3.29
C THR A 40 -10.15 -44.98 -3.83
N LEU A 41 -10.73 -43.84 -4.18
CA LEU A 41 -12.10 -43.74 -4.69
C LEU A 41 -12.19 -43.96 -6.20
N PHE A 42 -11.24 -43.43 -6.96
CA PHE A 42 -11.35 -43.33 -8.42
C PHE A 42 -10.24 -44.06 -9.19
N GLY A 43 -9.22 -44.60 -8.52
CA GLY A 43 -8.06 -45.21 -9.20
C GLY A 43 -8.41 -46.43 -10.07
N ALA A 44 -9.46 -47.17 -9.73
CA ALA A 44 -9.94 -48.29 -10.53
C ALA A 44 -10.76 -47.86 -11.76
N PHE A 45 -11.38 -46.68 -11.71
CA PHE A 45 -12.36 -46.21 -12.69
C PHE A 45 -11.78 -45.22 -13.69
N VAL A 46 -10.93 -44.31 -13.21
CA VAL A 46 -10.27 -43.28 -14.02
C VAL A 46 -8.76 -43.36 -13.79
N PRO A 47 -8.10 -44.46 -14.19
CA PRO A 47 -6.67 -44.68 -13.93
C PRO A 47 -5.79 -43.61 -14.58
N MET A 48 -6.22 -43.00 -15.70
CA MET A 48 -5.47 -41.92 -16.36
C MET A 48 -5.08 -40.78 -15.41
N HIS A 49 -5.93 -40.47 -14.44
CA HIS A 49 -5.74 -39.37 -13.48
C HIS A 49 -5.51 -39.88 -12.04
N PHE A 50 -6.00 -41.08 -11.72
CA PHE A 50 -6.04 -41.60 -10.35
C PHE A 50 -5.27 -42.92 -10.12
N GLN A 51 -4.42 -43.36 -11.07
CA GLN A 51 -3.70 -44.64 -10.94
C GLN A 51 -2.75 -44.70 -9.73
N ASN A 52 -1.93 -43.65 -9.54
CA ASN A 52 -0.91 -43.60 -8.51
C ASN A 52 -0.90 -42.21 -7.85
N MET A 53 -0.44 -42.14 -6.61
CA MET A 53 -0.39 -40.91 -5.83
C MET A 53 0.31 -39.74 -6.56
N GLN A 54 1.37 -40.01 -7.31
CA GLN A 54 2.11 -39.00 -8.09
C GLN A 54 1.29 -38.46 -9.26
N VAL A 55 0.61 -39.33 -10.01
CA VAL A 55 -0.27 -38.93 -11.12
C VAL A 55 -1.43 -38.11 -10.58
N THR A 56 -2.03 -38.56 -9.46
CA THR A 56 -3.12 -37.84 -8.80
C THR A 56 -2.68 -36.49 -8.25
N LEU A 57 -1.47 -36.38 -7.70
CA LEU A 57 -0.92 -35.09 -7.28
C LEU A 57 -0.80 -34.12 -8.46
N TYR A 58 -0.40 -34.60 -9.63
CA TYR A 58 -0.36 -33.79 -10.85
C TYR A 58 -1.77 -33.37 -11.31
N THR A 59 -2.73 -34.29 -11.30
CA THR A 59 -4.15 -33.98 -11.58
C THR A 59 -4.69 -32.94 -10.59
N LEU A 60 -4.41 -33.08 -9.30
CA LEU A 60 -4.84 -32.13 -8.27
C LEU A 60 -4.14 -30.77 -8.39
N PHE A 61 -2.90 -30.74 -8.88
CA PHE A 61 -2.22 -29.50 -9.22
C PHE A 61 -2.92 -28.76 -10.36
N ILE A 62 -3.37 -29.46 -11.40
CA ILE A 62 -4.19 -28.85 -12.46
C ILE A 62 -5.53 -28.34 -11.88
N CYS A 63 -6.13 -29.10 -10.98
CA CYS A 63 -7.39 -28.72 -10.35
C CYS A 63 -7.26 -27.49 -9.44
N ILE A 64 -6.16 -27.35 -8.69
CA ILE A 64 -5.97 -26.23 -7.76
C ILE A 64 -5.68 -24.92 -8.50
N THR A 65 -5.10 -24.99 -9.71
CA THR A 65 -4.96 -23.82 -10.60
C THR A 65 -6.29 -23.42 -11.25
N GLN A 66 -7.37 -24.18 -11.02
CA GLN A 66 -8.71 -23.94 -11.57
C GLN A 66 -8.77 -23.91 -13.10
N ASP A 67 -7.79 -24.50 -13.76
CA ASP A 67 -7.67 -24.55 -15.21
C ASP A 67 -7.64 -26.01 -15.67
N GLY A 68 -8.29 -26.36 -16.77
CA GLY A 68 -8.34 -27.73 -17.31
C GLY A 68 -9.04 -28.79 -16.44
N TRP A 69 -9.60 -28.45 -15.27
CA TRP A 69 -10.28 -29.40 -14.39
C TRP A 69 -11.60 -29.94 -14.98
N VAL A 70 -12.25 -29.19 -15.86
CA VAL A 70 -13.49 -29.59 -16.53
C VAL A 70 -13.24 -30.78 -17.45
N ASP A 71 -12.15 -30.75 -18.22
CA ASP A 71 -11.77 -31.87 -19.11
C ASP A 71 -11.48 -33.13 -18.30
N ILE A 72 -10.86 -32.99 -17.14
CA ILE A 72 -10.61 -34.10 -16.22
C ILE A 72 -11.93 -34.64 -15.67
N TYR A 73 -12.87 -33.77 -15.28
CA TYR A 73 -14.20 -34.17 -14.81
C TYR A 73 -15.03 -34.85 -15.91
N ASP A 74 -14.93 -34.43 -17.17
CA ASP A 74 -15.64 -35.05 -18.27
C ASP A 74 -15.23 -36.51 -18.50
N ASN A 75 -14.03 -36.92 -18.10
CA ASN A 75 -13.62 -38.33 -18.12
C ASN A 75 -14.40 -39.21 -17.13
N PHE A 76 -15.12 -38.62 -16.16
CA PHE A 76 -16.04 -39.35 -15.28
C PHE A 76 -17.39 -39.64 -15.94
N LYS A 77 -17.69 -38.98 -17.07
CA LYS A 77 -18.91 -39.19 -17.85
C LYS A 77 -18.67 -40.27 -18.91
N LEU A 78 -18.43 -41.52 -18.47
CA LEU A 78 -18.30 -42.66 -19.37
C LEU A 78 -19.67 -43.10 -19.94
N GLU A 79 -19.64 -43.72 -21.12
CA GLU A 79 -20.81 -44.16 -21.92
C GLU A 79 -21.78 -45.08 -21.15
N THR A 80 -21.27 -45.80 -20.15
CA THR A 80 -22.06 -46.54 -19.16
C THR A 80 -22.37 -45.61 -18.00
N ARG A 81 -23.53 -44.95 -18.04
CA ARG A 81 -24.04 -43.98 -17.05
C ARG A 81 -24.08 -44.54 -15.62
N ASP A 82 -22.96 -44.53 -14.93
CA ASP A 82 -22.90 -44.71 -13.47
C ASP A 82 -23.03 -43.35 -12.79
N TYR A 83 -24.29 -43.00 -12.49
CA TYR A 83 -24.63 -41.74 -11.83
C TYR A 83 -23.92 -41.56 -10.48
N ALA A 84 -23.60 -42.65 -9.77
CA ALA A 84 -22.93 -42.55 -8.49
C ALA A 84 -21.51 -41.99 -8.63
N MET A 85 -20.81 -42.36 -9.70
CA MET A 85 -19.46 -41.88 -9.98
C MET A 85 -19.42 -40.46 -10.51
N GLU A 86 -20.37 -40.09 -11.37
CA GLU A 86 -20.48 -38.70 -11.85
C GLU A 86 -20.75 -37.74 -10.67
N ILE A 87 -21.70 -38.09 -9.80
CA ILE A 87 -22.05 -37.27 -8.63
C ILE A 87 -20.92 -37.28 -7.60
N GLY A 88 -20.31 -38.44 -7.34
CA GLY A 88 -19.17 -38.58 -6.42
C GLY A 88 -17.96 -37.78 -6.88
N GLY A 89 -17.65 -37.82 -8.18
CA GLY A 89 -16.64 -36.99 -8.82
C GLY A 89 -16.99 -35.50 -8.65
N ALA A 90 -18.20 -35.09 -8.99
CA ALA A 90 -18.62 -33.68 -8.88
C ALA A 90 -18.42 -33.13 -7.46
N LEU A 91 -18.81 -33.90 -6.44
CA LEU A 91 -18.61 -33.54 -5.03
C LEU A 91 -17.13 -33.47 -4.65
N TYR A 92 -16.32 -34.42 -5.11
CA TYR A 92 -14.87 -34.42 -4.87
C TYR A 92 -14.19 -33.19 -5.46
N PHE A 93 -14.45 -32.87 -6.74
CA PHE A 93 -13.87 -31.70 -7.40
C PHE A 93 -14.41 -30.40 -6.78
N ALA A 94 -15.71 -30.30 -6.50
CA ALA A 94 -16.29 -29.10 -5.90
C ALA A 94 -15.68 -28.81 -4.52
N THR A 95 -15.53 -29.82 -3.66
CA THR A 95 -14.93 -29.65 -2.34
C THR A 95 -13.45 -29.31 -2.42
N PHE A 96 -12.69 -30.01 -3.26
CA PHE A 96 -11.26 -29.74 -3.47
C PHE A 96 -11.02 -28.32 -4.01
N ILE A 97 -11.73 -27.92 -5.07
CA ILE A 97 -11.57 -26.61 -5.70
C ILE A 97 -11.98 -25.48 -4.76
N THR A 98 -13.07 -25.63 -4.02
CA THR A 98 -13.54 -24.59 -3.09
C THR A 98 -12.55 -24.37 -1.95
N ILE A 99 -12.10 -25.46 -1.30
CA ILE A 99 -11.14 -25.37 -0.19
C ILE A 99 -9.77 -24.94 -0.72
N GLY A 100 -9.33 -25.50 -1.85
CA GLY A 100 -8.07 -25.14 -2.50
C GLY A 100 -8.02 -23.67 -2.91
N ALA A 101 -9.11 -23.13 -3.46
CA ALA A 101 -9.22 -21.71 -3.80
C ALA A 101 -9.16 -20.82 -2.55
N PHE A 102 -9.81 -21.22 -1.45
CA PHE A 102 -9.73 -20.48 -0.19
C PHE A 102 -8.27 -20.42 0.33
N ILE A 103 -7.55 -21.54 0.31
CA ILE A 103 -6.13 -21.58 0.70
C ILE A 103 -5.27 -20.75 -0.29
N GLY A 104 -5.56 -20.82 -1.59
CA GLY A 104 -4.86 -20.05 -2.62
C GLY A 104 -5.06 -18.55 -2.51
N ILE A 105 -6.26 -18.08 -2.17
CA ILE A 105 -6.53 -16.67 -1.88
C ILE A 105 -5.71 -16.22 -0.66
N ASN A 106 -5.63 -17.05 0.38
CA ASN A 106 -4.80 -16.73 1.55
C ASN A 106 -3.31 -16.62 1.17
N LEU A 107 -2.81 -17.41 0.21
CA LEU A 107 -1.47 -17.23 -0.34
C LEU A 107 -1.33 -15.88 -1.05
N LEU A 108 -2.29 -15.50 -1.89
CA LEU A 108 -2.28 -14.21 -2.59
C LEU A 108 -2.26 -13.04 -1.61
N VAL A 109 -3.08 -13.11 -0.55
CA VAL A 109 -3.10 -12.10 0.52
C VAL A 109 -1.72 -11.96 1.14
N VAL A 110 -1.06 -13.07 1.50
CA VAL A 110 0.29 -13.02 2.08
C VAL A 110 1.31 -12.42 1.13
N VAL A 111 1.27 -12.78 -0.16
CA VAL A 111 2.18 -12.19 -1.16
C VAL A 111 1.98 -10.68 -1.28
N VAL A 112 0.71 -10.24 -1.36
CA VAL A 112 0.38 -8.82 -1.47
C VAL A 112 0.79 -8.07 -0.21
N THR A 113 0.53 -8.60 0.99
CA THR A 113 0.92 -7.95 2.25
C THR A 113 2.42 -7.87 2.38
N THR A 114 3.17 -8.94 2.05
CA THR A 114 4.63 -8.93 2.09
C THR A 114 5.19 -7.91 1.09
N ASN A 115 4.61 -7.81 -0.11
CA ASN A 115 5.03 -6.82 -1.09
C ASN A 115 4.76 -5.38 -0.60
N LEU A 116 3.58 -5.12 -0.03
CA LEU A 116 3.25 -3.83 0.56
C LEU A 116 4.16 -3.47 1.74
N GLU A 117 4.48 -4.43 2.62
CA GLU A 117 5.43 -4.23 3.71
C GLU A 117 6.84 -3.87 3.21
N GLN A 118 7.31 -4.55 2.16
CA GLN A 118 8.59 -4.23 1.52
C GLN A 118 8.58 -2.82 0.90
N MET A 119 7.48 -2.43 0.24
CA MET A 119 7.30 -1.08 -0.31
C MET A 119 7.29 0.00 0.77
N MET A 120 6.61 -0.25 1.90
CA MET A 120 6.58 0.68 3.03
C MET A 120 7.96 0.84 3.67
N LYS A 121 8.70 -0.26 3.91
CA LYS A 121 10.07 -0.21 4.44
C LYS A 121 11.02 0.55 3.53
N ALA A 122 10.92 0.38 2.20
CA ALA A 122 11.73 1.13 1.25
C ALA A 122 11.43 2.64 1.29
N ARG A 123 10.15 3.01 1.48
CA ARG A 123 9.74 4.42 1.63
C ARG A 123 10.23 5.02 2.95
N GLU A 124 10.14 4.28 4.05
CA GLU A 124 10.65 4.70 5.36
C GLU A 124 12.17 4.89 5.36
N GLN A 125 12.93 4.01 4.69
CA GLN A 125 14.38 4.18 4.52
C GLN A 125 14.74 5.40 3.66
N GLY A 126 13.94 5.69 2.61
CA GLY A 126 14.06 6.93 1.83
C GLY A 126 13.77 8.19 2.66
N GLN A 127 12.82 8.10 3.60
CA GLN A 127 12.47 9.19 4.52
C GLN A 127 13.52 9.35 5.64
N GLN A 128 14.04 8.26 6.20
CA GLN A 128 15.11 8.28 7.21
C GLN A 128 16.44 8.77 6.65
N ASN A 129 16.77 8.48 5.39
CA ASN A 129 17.94 9.10 4.75
C ASN A 129 17.76 10.61 4.55
N GLN A 130 16.54 11.10 4.30
CA GLN A 130 16.26 12.55 4.27
C GLN A 130 16.32 13.17 5.67
N ILE A 131 15.85 12.48 6.71
CA ILE A 131 15.89 12.96 8.10
C ILE A 131 17.33 12.94 8.64
N ASN A 132 18.11 11.88 8.41
CA ASN A 132 19.54 11.85 8.75
C ASN A 132 20.32 12.90 7.95
N PHE A 133 20.03 13.11 6.66
CA PHE A 133 20.67 14.20 5.90
C PHE A 133 20.38 15.57 6.53
N ASN A 134 19.16 15.79 7.05
CA ASN A 134 18.84 17.03 7.75
C ASN A 134 19.43 17.12 9.17
N GLU A 135 19.60 15.99 9.86
CA GLU A 135 20.13 15.95 11.25
C GLU A 135 21.67 15.96 11.29
N THR A 136 22.35 15.49 10.23
CA THR A 136 23.82 15.63 10.09
C THR A 136 24.24 16.98 9.51
N VAL A 137 23.31 17.76 8.95
CA VAL A 137 23.56 19.16 8.59
C VAL A 137 23.33 20.03 9.83
N ASN A 138 24.26 19.93 10.78
CA ASN A 138 24.44 20.96 11.80
C ASN A 138 24.65 22.30 11.10
N VAL A 139 23.80 23.27 11.46
CA VAL A 139 23.60 24.58 10.82
C VAL A 139 24.78 25.56 11.02
N GLU A 140 25.95 25.09 11.46
CA GLU A 140 27.10 25.98 11.73
C GLU A 140 28.16 26.03 10.61
N GLU A 141 28.03 25.28 9.51
CA GLU A 141 29.07 25.23 8.47
C GLU A 141 28.61 25.57 7.04
N TYR A 142 27.69 26.52 6.88
CA TYR A 142 27.25 27.01 5.55
C TYR A 142 27.53 28.51 5.31
N ARG A 143 28.67 29.02 5.80
CA ARG A 143 29.19 30.32 5.35
C ARG A 143 30.41 30.22 4.41
N ASN A 144 30.93 29.04 4.12
CA ASN A 144 32.13 28.97 3.28
C ASN A 144 32.39 27.58 2.68
N LYS A 145 31.58 27.16 1.70
CA LYS A 145 31.99 26.12 0.76
C LYS A 145 31.54 26.55 -0.63
N ASP A 146 32.42 27.25 -1.32
CA ASP A 146 32.40 27.29 -2.78
C ASP A 146 32.24 25.85 -3.26
N LEU A 147 31.18 25.58 -4.03
CA LEU A 147 30.97 24.28 -4.64
C LEU A 147 32.22 24.00 -5.48
N PRO A 148 33.02 22.95 -5.21
CA PRO A 148 34.21 22.72 -5.98
C PRO A 148 33.75 22.32 -7.38
N LEU A 149 33.91 23.24 -8.33
CA LEU A 149 33.63 23.00 -9.73
C LEU A 149 34.68 21.99 -10.22
N VAL A 150 34.36 20.69 -10.11
CA VAL A 150 35.25 19.62 -10.55
C VAL A 150 35.34 19.71 -12.08
N HIS A 151 36.49 20.22 -12.53
CA HIS A 151 36.81 20.32 -13.95
C HIS A 151 36.70 18.92 -14.59
N CYS A 152 36.07 18.80 -15.77
CA CYS A 152 35.78 17.50 -16.43
C CYS A 152 37.02 16.60 -16.60
N MET A 153 38.22 17.17 -16.51
CA MET A 153 39.49 16.43 -16.56
C MET A 153 39.76 15.63 -15.27
N VAL A 154 39.34 16.11 -14.10
CA VAL A 154 39.55 15.46 -12.80
C VAL A 154 38.60 14.27 -12.63
N ALA A 155 37.34 14.42 -13.07
CA ALA A 155 36.38 13.30 -13.11
C ALA A 155 36.84 12.16 -14.04
N ARG A 156 37.62 12.47 -15.09
CA ARG A 156 38.20 11.48 -16.01
C ARG A 156 39.34 10.68 -15.40
N SER A 157 40.10 11.24 -14.46
CA SER A 157 41.24 10.56 -13.84
C SER A 157 40.85 9.58 -12.74
N GLU A 158 39.67 9.73 -12.13
CA GLU A 158 39.17 8.84 -11.07
C GLU A 158 38.43 7.60 -11.60
N MET A 159 38.21 7.52 -12.91
CA MET A 159 37.53 6.39 -13.52
C MET A 159 38.50 5.21 -13.68
N SER A 160 38.59 4.38 -12.63
CA SER A 160 39.34 3.12 -12.67
C SER A 160 38.56 2.09 -13.49
N GLY A 161 38.93 1.92 -14.76
CA GLY A 161 38.37 0.93 -15.67
C GLY A 161 38.95 1.06 -17.07
N ALA A 162 38.90 -0.02 -17.87
CA ALA A 162 39.21 0.08 -19.30
C ALA A 162 38.30 1.15 -19.95
N PRO A 163 38.81 1.97 -20.90
CA PRO A 163 38.00 2.97 -21.58
C PRO A 163 36.76 2.29 -22.14
N GLN A 164 35.57 2.66 -21.65
CA GLN A 164 34.33 2.25 -22.31
C GLN A 164 34.43 2.73 -23.76
N GLU A 165 34.11 1.86 -24.72
CA GLU A 165 33.89 2.31 -26.09
C GLU A 165 32.89 3.47 -26.02
N PRO A 166 33.19 4.63 -26.64
CA PRO A 166 32.25 5.73 -26.69
C PRO A 166 30.92 5.15 -27.19
N LEU A 167 29.81 5.47 -26.51
CA LEU A 167 28.49 5.22 -27.04
C LEU A 167 28.44 5.87 -28.42
N THR A 168 28.68 5.08 -29.46
CA THR A 168 28.46 5.42 -30.87
C THR A 168 26.96 5.36 -31.09
N THR A 169 26.25 6.19 -30.34
CA THR A 169 24.92 6.66 -30.72
C THR A 169 25.08 7.12 -32.16
N GLY A 170 24.26 6.56 -33.06
CA GLY A 170 24.28 6.91 -34.48
C GLY A 170 24.23 8.43 -34.68
N PRO A 171 24.55 8.93 -35.88
CA PRO A 171 24.65 10.36 -36.12
C PRO A 171 23.38 11.05 -35.59
N LEU A 172 23.53 11.88 -34.57
CA LEU A 172 22.47 12.67 -33.94
C LEU A 172 22.04 13.80 -34.89
N SER A 173 21.71 13.45 -36.15
CA SER A 173 21.36 14.38 -37.21
C SER A 173 20.08 15.17 -36.92
N ASN A 174 19.26 14.70 -35.97
CA ASN A 174 18.07 15.40 -35.48
C ASN A 174 18.34 16.31 -34.27
N LEU A 175 19.53 16.25 -33.65
CA LEU A 175 19.88 17.12 -32.53
C LEU A 175 20.51 18.41 -33.07
N SER A 176 19.69 19.27 -33.67
CA SER A 176 20.12 20.63 -34.01
C SER A 176 20.41 21.44 -32.74
N GLU A 177 21.30 22.43 -32.81
CA GLU A 177 21.60 23.37 -31.72
C GLU A 177 20.31 23.97 -31.12
N LYS A 178 19.37 24.35 -32.00
CA LYS A 178 18.04 24.83 -31.62
C LYS A 178 17.20 23.82 -30.84
N ALA A 179 17.33 22.52 -31.13
CA ALA A 179 16.64 21.47 -30.38
C ALA A 179 17.23 21.30 -28.98
N CYS A 180 18.54 21.51 -28.84
CA CYS A 180 19.23 21.53 -27.55
C CYS A 180 18.77 22.73 -26.70
N ASP A 181 18.74 23.93 -27.29
CA ASP A 181 18.29 25.14 -26.59
C ASP A 181 16.84 25.03 -26.11
N ASN A 182 15.94 24.54 -26.97
CA ASN A 182 14.55 24.29 -26.59
C ASN A 182 14.45 23.26 -25.47
N PHE A 183 15.28 22.22 -25.48
CA PHE A 183 15.30 21.22 -24.42
C PHE A 183 15.76 21.81 -23.08
N CYS A 184 16.80 22.65 -23.09
CA CYS A 184 17.28 23.37 -21.90
C CYS A 184 16.19 24.29 -21.31
N LEU A 185 15.49 25.05 -22.15
CA LEU A 185 14.38 25.91 -21.72
C LEU A 185 13.23 25.11 -21.09
N VAL A 186 12.91 23.95 -21.67
CA VAL A 186 11.88 23.05 -21.11
C VAL A 186 12.32 22.47 -19.77
N LEU A 187 13.58 22.07 -19.64
CA LEU A 187 14.12 21.58 -18.37
C LEU A 187 14.08 22.65 -17.27
N GLU A 188 14.46 23.88 -17.60
CA GLU A 188 14.41 25.02 -16.68
C GLU A 188 12.96 25.30 -16.23
N ALA A 189 12.01 25.30 -17.17
CA ALA A 189 10.58 25.48 -16.86
C ALA A 189 10.00 24.34 -16.01
N ILE A 190 10.44 23.09 -16.24
CA ILE A 190 10.03 21.95 -15.41
C ILE A 190 10.62 22.10 -14.00
N GLN A 191 11.88 22.49 -13.88
CA GLN A 191 12.55 22.70 -12.60
C GLN A 191 11.88 23.81 -11.79
N GLU A 192 11.50 24.91 -12.43
CA GLU A 192 10.76 26.01 -11.79
C GLU A 192 9.37 25.56 -11.31
N ASN A 193 8.63 24.82 -12.14
CA ASN A 193 7.32 24.27 -11.75
C ASN A 193 7.41 23.33 -10.55
N LEU A 194 8.45 22.48 -10.49
CA LEU A 194 8.67 21.59 -9.35
C LEU A 194 9.01 22.36 -8.07
N MET A 195 9.71 23.49 -8.20
CA MET A 195 10.02 24.37 -7.07
C MET A 195 8.76 25.02 -6.51
N GLN A 196 7.91 25.59 -7.38
CA GLN A 196 6.63 26.18 -6.98
C GLN A 196 5.69 25.14 -6.35
N TYR A 197 5.62 23.93 -6.92
CA TYR A 197 4.84 22.85 -6.33
C TYR A 197 5.29 22.52 -4.90
N LYS A 198 6.61 22.51 -4.66
CA LYS A 198 7.17 22.25 -3.34
C LYS A 198 6.77 23.35 -2.35
N GLU A 199 6.89 24.62 -2.74
CA GLU A 199 6.51 25.77 -1.93
C GLU A 199 5.03 25.70 -1.53
N ILE A 200 4.12 25.50 -2.50
CA ILE A 200 2.68 25.38 -2.25
C ILE A 200 2.37 24.23 -1.28
N ARG A 201 3.04 23.09 -1.43
CA ARG A 201 2.83 21.93 -0.55
C ARG A 201 3.29 22.23 0.88
N ASP A 202 4.41 22.92 1.04
CA ASP A 202 4.97 23.24 2.35
C ASP A 202 4.10 24.31 3.06
N GLU A 203 3.57 25.29 2.31
CA GLU A 203 2.54 26.23 2.79
C GLU A 203 1.26 25.50 3.23
N LEU A 204 0.74 24.57 2.42
CA LEU A 204 -0.46 23.81 2.74
C LEU A 204 -0.28 22.99 4.03
N ASN A 205 0.87 22.36 4.21
CA ASN A 205 1.17 21.61 5.43
C ASN A 205 1.18 22.53 6.66
N THR A 206 1.73 23.73 6.52
CA THR A 206 1.73 24.74 7.59
C THR A 206 0.30 25.13 7.99
N ILE A 207 -0.57 25.39 7.01
CA ILE A 207 -1.99 25.70 7.25
C ILE A 207 -2.69 24.54 7.96
N VAL A 208 -2.42 23.30 7.55
CA VAL A 208 -3.02 22.11 8.18
C VAL A 208 -2.57 21.97 9.63
N GLU A 209 -1.29 22.18 9.92
CA GLU A 209 -0.75 22.19 11.29
C GLU A 209 -1.41 23.29 12.15
N GLU A 210 -1.52 24.50 11.61
CA GLU A 210 -2.18 25.62 12.31
C GLU A 210 -3.64 25.30 12.63
N VAL A 211 -4.42 24.82 11.66
CA VAL A 211 -5.83 24.44 11.86
C VAL A 211 -5.96 23.31 12.90
N HIS A 212 -5.06 22.32 12.84
CA HIS A 212 -5.04 21.24 13.82
C HIS A 212 -4.73 21.75 15.22
N SER A 213 -3.78 22.69 15.36
CA SER A 213 -3.40 23.29 16.64
C SER A 213 -4.51 24.16 17.24
N ILE A 214 -5.27 24.89 16.41
CA ILE A 214 -6.43 25.69 16.87
C ILE A 214 -7.52 24.77 17.41
N ARG A 215 -7.86 23.70 16.67
CA ARG A 215 -8.86 22.73 17.13
C ARG A 215 -8.45 22.08 18.44
N PHE A 216 -7.19 21.68 18.55
CA PHE A 216 -6.67 21.06 19.77
C PHE A 216 -6.72 22.02 20.96
N ASN A 217 -6.33 23.28 20.77
CA ASN A 217 -6.41 24.30 21.81
C ASN A 217 -7.87 24.57 22.24
N GLN A 218 -8.82 24.63 21.30
CA GLN A 218 -10.24 24.80 21.61
C GLN A 218 -10.82 23.62 22.41
N GLU A 219 -10.49 22.38 22.05
CA GLU A 219 -10.90 21.20 22.80
C GLU A 219 -10.31 21.20 24.22
N GLN A 220 -9.04 21.60 24.35
CA GLN A 220 -8.37 21.69 25.66
C GLN A 220 -8.95 22.80 26.55
N GLU A 221 -9.31 23.96 25.98
CA GLU A 221 -10.01 25.02 26.70
C GLU A 221 -11.40 24.58 27.16
N MET A 222 -12.16 23.87 26.32
CA MET A 222 -13.46 23.30 26.67
C MET A 222 -13.36 22.30 27.84
N ASP A 223 -12.36 21.42 27.82
CA ASP A 223 -12.11 20.47 28.91
C ASP A 223 -11.71 21.17 30.22
N LEU A 224 -10.90 22.23 30.15
CA LEU A 224 -10.56 23.04 31.32
C LEU A 224 -11.78 23.75 31.90
N LEU A 225 -12.66 24.28 31.06
CA LEU A 225 -13.92 24.89 31.50
C LEU A 225 -14.84 23.87 32.17
N HIS A 226 -14.99 22.66 31.61
CA HIS A 226 -15.73 21.56 32.25
C HIS A 226 -15.12 21.16 33.59
N ARG A 227 -13.79 21.12 33.69
CA ARG A 227 -13.09 20.83 34.94
C ARG A 227 -13.27 21.94 35.98
N HIS A 228 -13.28 23.20 35.57
CA HIS A 228 -13.57 24.31 36.48
C HIS A 228 -15.01 24.29 36.98
N LEU A 229 -15.98 24.04 36.09
CA LEU A 229 -17.39 23.92 36.45
C LEU A 229 -17.66 22.77 37.44
N SER A 230 -16.98 21.63 37.26
CA SER A 230 -17.08 20.49 38.19
C SER A 230 -16.35 20.73 39.51
N LYS A 231 -15.30 21.57 39.54
CA LYS A 231 -14.53 21.90 40.76
C LYS A 231 -15.16 23.04 41.57
N THR A 232 -15.99 23.88 40.97
CA THR A 232 -16.82 24.89 41.68
C THR A 232 -18.09 24.30 42.29
N VAL A 233 -18.27 22.98 42.29
CA VAL A 233 -19.27 22.30 43.12
C VAL A 233 -18.58 21.81 44.40
N PRO A 234 -18.51 22.63 45.48
CA PRO A 234 -18.16 22.09 46.76
C PRO A 234 -19.34 21.28 47.28
N MET A 235 -19.03 20.05 47.66
CA MET A 235 -19.88 19.23 48.52
C MET A 235 -19.95 19.91 49.89
N GLU A 236 -20.97 20.73 50.14
CA GLU A 236 -21.47 20.99 51.50
C GLU A 236 -22.82 21.72 51.51
N SER A 237 -23.63 21.31 52.48
CA SER A 237 -25.00 21.75 52.81
C SER A 237 -25.14 23.27 52.94
N HIS A 238 -26.18 23.86 52.35
CA HIS A 238 -27.17 24.79 52.96
C HIS A 238 -27.80 25.80 51.94
N SER A 239 -29.12 25.94 52.07
CA SER A 239 -30.02 26.98 51.54
C SER A 239 -30.55 26.86 50.09
N THR A 240 -31.87 26.83 49.98
CA THR A 240 -32.68 26.64 48.76
C THR A 240 -32.79 27.87 47.86
N MET A 241 -32.20 29.01 48.25
CA MET A 241 -32.28 30.25 47.47
C MET A 241 -31.20 30.34 46.37
N ASP A 242 -30.01 29.79 46.60
CA ASP A 242 -28.91 29.82 45.62
C ASP A 242 -29.11 28.88 44.42
N ILE A 243 -29.95 27.84 44.57
CA ILE A 243 -30.21 26.86 43.51
C ILE A 243 -30.86 27.53 42.29
N ARG A 244 -31.73 28.52 42.51
CA ARG A 244 -32.52 29.13 41.42
C ARG A 244 -31.69 30.09 40.57
N GLU A 245 -30.74 30.78 41.19
CA GLU A 245 -29.80 31.68 40.52
C GLU A 245 -28.74 30.88 39.76
N LEU A 246 -28.25 29.77 40.35
CA LEU A 246 -27.34 28.85 39.69
C LEU A 246 -27.96 28.15 38.48
N THR A 247 -29.24 27.72 38.57
CA THR A 247 -29.96 27.15 37.41
C THR A 247 -30.15 28.17 36.31
N SER A 248 -30.43 29.43 36.66
CA SER A 248 -30.58 30.50 35.66
C SER A 248 -29.25 30.79 34.95
N GLN A 249 -28.12 30.71 35.65
CA GLN A 249 -26.80 30.92 35.06
C GLN A 249 -26.39 29.74 34.16
N GLN A 250 -26.73 28.50 34.55
CA GLN A 250 -26.54 27.31 33.70
C GLN A 250 -27.39 27.36 32.42
N ASP A 251 -28.63 27.82 32.50
CA ASP A 251 -29.49 27.98 31.32
C ASP A 251 -28.96 29.07 30.38
N LEU A 252 -28.41 30.16 30.93
CA LEU A 252 -27.83 31.25 30.14
C LEU A 252 -26.54 30.82 29.43
N ILE A 253 -25.67 30.05 30.11
CA ILE A 253 -24.47 29.47 29.50
C ILE A 253 -24.84 28.43 28.43
N THR A 254 -25.84 27.59 28.70
CA THR A 254 -26.36 26.60 27.73
C THR A 254 -26.95 27.27 26.49
N ALA A 255 -27.66 28.40 26.66
CA ALA A 255 -28.18 29.20 25.57
C ALA A 255 -27.07 29.86 24.74
N LEU A 256 -25.98 30.31 25.36
CA LEU A 256 -24.83 30.90 24.68
C LEU A 256 -24.03 29.85 23.87
N ILE A 257 -23.77 28.68 24.45
CA ILE A 257 -23.09 27.56 23.76
C ILE A 257 -23.89 27.11 22.54
N ASN A 258 -25.21 26.97 22.67
CA ASN A 258 -26.06 26.62 21.52
C ASN A 258 -26.06 27.71 20.45
N ARG A 259 -25.91 28.98 20.82
CA ARG A 259 -25.84 30.09 19.86
C ARG A 259 -24.53 30.10 19.08
N GLU A 260 -23.41 29.83 19.75
CA GLU A 260 -22.08 29.73 19.13
C GLU A 260 -21.99 28.56 18.15
N LYS A 261 -22.53 27.39 18.53
CA LYS A 261 -22.61 26.21 17.67
C LYS A 261 -23.45 26.42 16.41
N VAL A 262 -24.51 27.23 16.51
CA VAL A 262 -25.31 27.65 15.36
C VAL A 262 -24.53 28.61 14.47
N GLN A 263 -23.68 29.45 15.03
CA GLN A 263 -22.87 30.42 14.29
C GLN A 263 -21.74 29.74 13.48
N GLU A 264 -21.13 28.68 14.00
CA GLU A 264 -20.18 27.83 13.26
C GLU A 264 -20.83 27.05 12.11
N SER A 265 -22.12 26.71 12.24
CA SER A 265 -22.85 25.97 11.20
C SER A 265 -23.15 26.83 9.95
N TYR A 266 -23.08 28.17 10.06
CA TYR A 266 -23.32 29.08 8.93
C TYR A 266 -22.06 29.49 8.17
N THR A 267 -20.85 29.26 8.71
CA THR A 267 -19.58 29.60 8.05
C THR A 267 -19.08 28.53 7.08
N THR A 268 -19.62 27.31 7.10
CA THR A 268 -19.34 26.30 6.07
C THR A 268 -20.27 26.44 4.87
N ILE A 269 -19.99 27.40 3.98
CA ILE A 269 -20.59 27.47 2.64
C ILE A 269 -19.86 26.47 1.73
N PRO A 270 -20.50 25.43 1.18
CA PRO A 270 -19.87 24.58 0.16
C PRO A 270 -19.80 25.31 -1.19
N PRO A 271 -18.72 25.14 -1.98
CA PRO A 271 -18.62 25.77 -3.29
C PRO A 271 -19.69 25.21 -4.25
N LYS A 272 -20.52 26.10 -4.79
CA LYS A 272 -21.48 25.79 -5.86
C LYS A 272 -20.74 25.19 -7.06
N LYS A 273 -21.04 23.94 -7.39
CA LYS A 273 -20.70 23.32 -8.69
C LYS A 273 -21.37 24.12 -9.81
N LEU A 274 -20.58 24.89 -10.56
CA LEU A 274 -21.01 25.49 -11.81
C LEU A 274 -21.08 24.38 -12.87
N LYS A 275 -22.30 23.99 -13.25
CA LYS A 275 -22.56 23.20 -14.46
C LYS A 275 -22.20 24.07 -15.67
N SER A 276 -21.16 23.68 -16.42
CA SER A 276 -20.98 24.11 -17.79
C SER A 276 -21.89 23.27 -18.70
N SER A 277 -22.77 23.94 -19.44
CA SER A 277 -23.57 23.37 -20.52
C SER A 277 -23.45 24.32 -21.71
N ARG A 278 -23.11 23.71 -22.86
CA ARG A 278 -22.91 24.26 -24.22
C ARG A 278 -21.55 24.83 -24.53
#